data_AF-A0A953YLP8-F1
#
_entry.id   AF-A0A953YLP8-F1
#
_cell.length_a   1.000
_cell.length_b   1.000
_cell.length_c   1.000
_cell.angle_alpha   90.00
_cell.angle_beta   90.00
_cell.angle_gamma   90.00
#
_symmetry.space_group_name_H-M   'P 1'
#
loop_
_entity.id
_entity.type
_entity.pdbx_description
1 polymer ?
#
loop_
_entity_poly.entity_id
_entity_poly.type
_entity_poly.pdbx_seq_one_letter_code
_entity_poly.pdbx_strand_id
1 'polypeptide(L)'
;RANVFTRFTLALFGQVPWRGVPLMPVEVMLLPRWFPFHMSKVSYWSRTVIVPLVILNALKPLARNPRGVDIRELFTVPPEREKHFTTNPTGSVIGGLFLALDKVLHLLEPAVPKAIRRRAIDRAVAFARERMNGDEGLGGIYPAMANLVMAFDALGFPRDHPEVAKALAAIEKLVVFSDDEDGEVFVQPCPSPVWDTGLAMHALLEAGVEAGDPRLRDAAKWLRDRQILDHVGDWADRRPGVRPGGWAFEYDNDDYPDVDDTALVGMALHRLDAETNSEDNKEAIARAAEWVIGMQSKNGGWGAFDADNTHSYLNHIPFADHGALLDPPTADVTARCLAFLTQIGHGRDHPTVARALDYLRREQEPDGSWFGRWGTNFVYGTWSVVTALNAAGEDMQADHIRRAVDWLKARQQPDGGWGEDGASYWDGRKDEVKASTPSQTAWAVLALMAAGEVDTDAVARGIAFLEAHPREADGVRWQEDLFTAVGFPRVFYLRYHGYASYFPLWAVGRYRSLMDKNDRHVAWGI
;
A
#
# COMPACT_ATOMS: atom_id res chain seq x y z
N ARG A 1 -2.11 -1.16 28.00
CA ARG A 1 -1.33 -1.98 27.03
C ARG A 1 -1.27 -1.19 25.72
N ALA A 2 -0.16 -1.25 24.98
CA ALA A 2 0.01 -0.53 23.71
C ALA A 2 0.95 -1.33 22.78
N ASN A 3 0.89 -1.04 21.48
CA ASN A 3 1.72 -1.70 20.47
C ASN A 3 3.22 -1.33 20.59
N VAL A 4 4.08 -1.98 19.80
CA VAL A 4 5.53 -1.80 19.88
C VAL A 4 5.99 -0.38 19.58
N PHE A 5 5.42 0.28 18.57
CA PHE A 5 5.82 1.64 18.18
C PHE A 5 5.42 2.66 19.25
N THR A 6 4.23 2.54 19.84
CA THR A 6 3.83 3.37 20.99
C THR A 6 4.80 3.16 22.16
N ARG A 7 5.16 1.92 22.48
CA ARG A 7 6.13 1.64 23.56
C ARG A 7 7.52 2.20 23.23
N PHE A 8 7.94 2.14 21.97
CA PHE A 8 9.20 2.73 21.50
C PHE A 8 9.21 4.25 21.71
N THR A 9 8.14 4.95 21.30
CA THR A 9 8.00 6.39 21.52
C THR A 9 7.97 6.72 23.00
N LEU A 10 7.23 5.98 23.83
CA LEU A 10 7.22 6.16 25.28
C LEU A 10 8.63 5.98 25.88
N ALA A 11 9.44 5.05 25.35
CA ALA A 11 10.81 4.84 25.81
C ALA A 11 11.73 6.02 25.44
N LEU A 12 11.59 6.57 24.23
CA LEU A 12 12.30 7.78 23.80
C LEU A 12 12.02 8.96 24.74
N PHE A 13 10.79 9.09 25.25
CA PHE A 13 10.39 10.15 26.19
C PHE A 13 10.56 9.78 27.67
N GLY A 14 11.20 8.64 27.98
CA GLY A 14 11.45 8.19 29.35
C GLY A 14 10.18 7.82 30.15
N GLN A 15 9.04 7.64 29.48
CA GLN A 15 7.77 7.26 30.11
C GLN A 15 7.68 5.76 30.39
N VAL A 16 8.41 4.94 29.64
CA VAL A 16 8.64 3.52 29.93
C VAL A 16 10.13 3.20 29.84
N PRO A 17 10.65 2.21 30.59
CA PRO A 17 12.06 1.82 30.44
C PRO A 17 12.28 1.10 29.09
N TRP A 18 13.48 1.22 28.51
CA TRP A 18 13.83 0.56 27.24
C TRP A 18 13.66 -0.97 27.23
N ARG A 19 13.68 -1.63 28.40
CA ARG A 19 13.35 -3.07 28.53
C ARG A 19 11.88 -3.40 28.22
N GLY A 20 11.02 -2.39 28.09
CA GLY A 20 9.63 -2.54 27.67
C GLY A 20 9.44 -2.57 26.15
N VAL A 21 10.51 -2.37 25.40
CA VAL A 21 10.56 -2.44 23.94
C VAL A 21 11.29 -3.72 23.54
N PRO A 22 10.72 -4.57 22.65
CA PRO A 22 11.41 -5.73 22.09
C PRO A 22 12.77 -5.35 21.50
N LEU A 23 13.79 -6.17 21.74
CA LEU A 23 15.13 -5.89 21.26
C LEU A 23 15.28 -6.31 19.80
N MET A 24 15.59 -5.35 18.93
CA MET A 24 16.18 -5.62 17.63
C MET A 24 17.60 -5.04 17.60
N PRO A 25 18.63 -5.89 17.77
CA PRO A 25 20.01 -5.42 17.86
C PRO A 25 20.44 -4.81 16.52
N VAL A 26 21.13 -3.66 16.54
CA VAL A 26 21.62 -3.00 15.31
C VAL A 26 22.56 -3.91 14.51
N GLU A 27 23.19 -4.88 15.17
CA GLU A 27 24.05 -5.90 14.57
C GLU A 27 23.32 -6.79 13.54
N VAL A 28 21.98 -6.77 13.48
CA VAL A 28 21.23 -7.38 12.37
C VAL A 28 21.66 -6.85 11.00
N MET A 29 22.19 -5.62 10.93
CA MET A 29 22.71 -5.02 9.70
C MET A 29 23.98 -5.70 9.17
N LEU A 30 24.62 -6.54 9.98
CA LEU A 30 25.83 -7.27 9.61
C LEU A 30 25.55 -8.76 9.29
N LEU A 31 24.31 -9.21 9.45
CA LEU A 31 23.97 -10.61 9.21
C LEU A 31 24.07 -10.95 7.72
N PRO A 32 24.55 -12.16 7.38
CA PRO A 32 24.59 -12.61 5.99
C PRO A 32 23.18 -12.93 5.49
N ARG A 33 22.96 -12.81 4.17
CA ARG A 33 21.66 -13.05 3.52
C ARG A 33 21.01 -14.40 3.84
N TRP A 34 21.81 -15.45 4.09
CA TRP A 34 21.29 -16.79 4.43
C TRP A 34 20.67 -16.85 5.82
N PHE A 35 21.03 -15.93 6.73
CA PHE A 35 20.58 -15.95 8.12
C PHE A 35 19.04 -15.79 8.20
N PRO A 36 18.33 -16.49 9.11
CA PRO A 36 16.87 -16.48 9.16
C PRO A 36 16.22 -15.08 9.15
N PHE A 37 16.78 -14.11 9.87
CA PHE A 37 16.42 -12.69 9.76
C PHE A 37 17.45 -11.91 8.93
N HIS A 38 17.00 -11.20 7.91
CA HIS A 38 17.84 -10.31 7.09
C HIS A 38 16.95 -9.21 6.51
N MET A 39 17.48 -8.01 6.31
CA MET A 39 16.68 -6.88 5.80
C MET A 39 16.02 -7.20 4.45
N SER A 40 16.69 -7.93 3.56
CA SER A 40 16.10 -8.35 2.28
C SER A 40 15.04 -9.47 2.34
N LYS A 41 14.60 -9.84 3.55
CA LYS A 41 13.50 -10.79 3.79
C LYS A 41 12.24 -10.13 4.34
N VAL A 42 12.30 -8.84 4.68
CA VAL A 42 11.15 -8.03 5.09
C VAL A 42 10.82 -7.02 3.99
N SER A 43 9.59 -6.52 3.96
CA SER A 43 9.12 -5.56 2.97
C SER A 43 9.90 -4.25 3.04
N TYR A 44 9.88 -3.47 1.95
CA TYR A 44 10.63 -2.20 1.90
C TYR A 44 10.22 -1.24 3.02
N TRP A 45 8.92 -1.05 3.27
CA TRP A 45 8.42 -0.17 4.33
C TRP A 45 8.91 -0.61 5.70
N SER A 46 9.03 -1.94 5.91
CA SER A 46 9.62 -2.48 7.13
C SER A 46 11.11 -2.19 7.19
N ARG A 47 11.86 -2.39 6.09
CA ARG A 47 13.31 -2.08 6.04
C ARG A 47 13.57 -0.62 6.41
N THR A 48 12.88 0.31 5.76
CA THR A 48 13.09 1.76 5.94
C THR A 48 12.68 2.25 7.32
N VAL A 49 11.63 1.69 7.93
CA VAL A 49 11.22 2.02 9.30
C VAL A 49 12.15 1.39 10.33
N ILE A 50 12.56 0.13 10.15
CA ILE A 50 13.34 -0.64 11.12
C ILE A 50 14.77 -0.11 11.22
N VAL A 51 15.41 0.24 10.10
CA VAL A 51 16.84 0.57 10.10
C VAL A 51 17.17 1.77 11.01
N PRO A 52 16.45 2.89 10.98
CA PRO A 52 16.66 3.97 11.95
C PRO A 52 16.27 3.56 13.38
N LEU A 53 15.24 2.74 13.55
CA LEU A 53 14.81 2.27 14.88
C LEU A 53 15.87 1.39 15.56
N VAL A 54 16.60 0.54 14.83
CA VAL A 54 17.68 -0.26 15.45
C VAL A 54 18.86 0.61 15.88
N ILE A 55 19.12 1.74 15.21
CA ILE A 55 20.09 2.75 15.68
C ILE A 55 19.60 3.33 17.01
N LEU A 56 18.35 3.81 17.05
CA LEU A 56 17.75 4.38 18.26
C LEU A 56 17.72 3.39 19.41
N ASN A 57 17.39 2.12 19.14
CA ASN A 57 17.38 1.06 20.14
C ASN A 57 18.78 0.74 20.68
N ALA A 58 19.82 0.81 19.84
CA ALA A 58 21.20 0.63 20.26
C ALA A 58 21.75 1.79 21.11
N LEU A 59 21.32 3.02 20.81
CA LEU A 59 21.74 4.24 21.51
C LEU A 59 20.91 4.52 22.77
N LYS A 60 19.66 4.05 22.81
CA LYS A 60 18.68 4.26 23.89
C LYS A 60 18.57 5.74 24.30
N PRO A 61 18.39 6.68 23.35
CA PRO A 61 18.41 8.10 23.66
C PRO A 61 17.21 8.49 24.52
N LEU A 62 17.34 9.64 25.18
CA LEU A 62 16.26 10.27 25.94
C LEU A 62 15.94 11.63 25.33
N ALA A 63 14.67 11.85 25.02
CA ALA A 63 14.17 13.10 24.47
C ALA A 63 14.42 14.27 25.43
N ARG A 64 14.77 15.42 24.86
CA ARG A 64 14.93 16.67 25.61
C ARG A 64 13.53 17.16 26.03
N ASN A 65 13.22 17.09 27.32
CA ASN A 65 11.92 17.51 27.88
C ASN A 65 12.08 18.75 28.79
N PRO A 66 12.26 19.96 28.23
CA PRO A 66 12.54 21.16 29.01
C PRO A 66 11.37 21.59 29.92
N ARG A 67 10.15 21.16 29.59
CA ARG A 67 8.94 21.45 30.38
C ARG A 67 8.67 20.42 31.47
N GLY A 68 9.41 19.32 31.50
CA GLY A 68 9.20 18.25 32.48
C GLY A 68 7.81 17.60 32.41
N VAL A 69 7.17 17.60 31.22
CA VAL A 69 5.83 17.01 31.05
C VAL A 69 5.94 15.49 31.06
N ASP A 70 5.10 14.83 31.83
CA ASP A 70 4.95 13.37 31.85
C ASP A 70 3.49 12.96 31.63
N ILE A 71 3.28 11.66 31.46
CA ILE A 71 1.97 11.04 31.25
C ILE A 71 1.75 9.86 32.21
N ARG A 72 2.19 10.03 33.47
CA ARG A 72 2.14 8.96 34.49
C ARG A 72 0.72 8.48 34.77
N GLU A 73 -0.28 9.32 34.54
CA GLU A 73 -1.71 9.02 34.65
C GLU A 73 -2.20 7.90 33.71
N LEU A 74 -1.48 7.62 32.62
CA LEU A 74 -1.82 6.52 31.70
C LEU A 74 -1.49 5.13 32.26
N PHE A 75 -0.78 5.04 33.38
CA PHE A 75 -0.25 3.79 33.90
C PHE A 75 -0.95 3.35 35.18
N THR A 76 -1.62 2.20 35.13
CA THR A 76 -2.22 1.55 36.32
C THR A 76 -1.17 0.85 37.19
N VAL A 77 -0.01 0.51 36.61
CA VAL A 77 1.16 -0.03 37.30
C VAL A 77 2.35 0.85 36.91
N PRO A 78 3.16 1.34 37.88
CA PRO A 78 4.36 2.10 37.55
C PRO A 78 5.21 1.38 36.49
N PRO A 79 5.58 2.04 35.37
CA PRO A 79 6.34 1.44 34.27
C PRO A 79 7.62 0.71 34.72
N GLU A 80 8.27 1.19 35.76
CA GLU A 80 9.50 0.60 36.32
C GLU A 80 9.24 -0.72 37.05
N ARG A 81 7.98 -1.03 37.38
CA ARG A 81 7.57 -2.27 38.07
C ARG A 81 6.92 -3.27 37.13
N GLU A 82 6.49 -2.85 35.94
CA GLU A 82 5.94 -3.75 34.93
C GLU A 82 7.01 -4.73 34.41
N LYS A 83 6.63 -6.00 34.30
CA LYS A 83 7.51 -7.12 33.90
C LYS A 83 7.04 -7.78 32.61
N HIS A 84 5.81 -7.51 32.16
CA HIS A 84 5.14 -8.18 31.06
C HIS A 84 4.77 -7.18 29.96
N PHE A 85 5.76 -6.40 29.50
CA PHE A 85 5.58 -5.48 28.37
C PHE A 85 5.31 -6.20 27.06
N THR A 86 6.06 -7.29 26.80
CA THR A 86 5.96 -8.04 25.55
C THR A 86 5.23 -9.35 25.81
N THR A 87 4.14 -9.56 25.06
CA THR A 87 3.34 -10.78 25.07
C THR A 87 3.48 -11.50 23.74
N ASN A 88 3.13 -12.79 23.69
CA ASN A 88 3.19 -13.56 22.45
C ASN A 88 2.10 -13.02 21.51
N PRO A 89 2.46 -12.30 20.43
CA PRO A 89 1.46 -11.60 19.62
C PRO A 89 0.55 -12.57 18.87
N THR A 90 1.01 -13.80 18.63
CA THR A 90 0.30 -14.80 17.83
C THR A 90 -0.35 -15.91 18.65
N GLY A 91 -0.05 -16.00 19.95
CA GLY A 91 -0.43 -17.14 20.79
C GLY A 91 0.24 -18.48 20.42
N SER A 92 1.05 -18.51 19.35
CA SER A 92 1.67 -19.73 18.81
C SER A 92 2.90 -20.19 19.59
N VAL A 93 3.26 -21.48 19.47
CA VAL A 93 4.50 -22.03 20.05
C VAL A 93 5.74 -21.30 19.52
N ILE A 94 5.76 -20.96 18.23
CA ILE A 94 6.85 -20.22 17.58
C ILE A 94 7.00 -18.82 18.19
N GLY A 95 5.88 -18.12 18.42
CA GLY A 95 5.89 -16.84 19.12
C GLY A 95 6.45 -16.95 20.54
N GLY A 96 6.18 -18.06 21.24
CA GLY A 96 6.79 -18.36 22.54
C GLY A 96 8.31 -18.53 22.47
N LEU A 97 8.83 -19.18 21.43
CA LEU A 97 10.27 -19.31 21.18
C LEU A 97 10.92 -17.96 20.89
N PHE A 98 10.28 -17.12 20.09
CA PHE A 98 10.77 -15.76 19.81
C PHE A 98 10.79 -14.87 21.05
N LEU A 99 9.82 -14.99 21.95
CA LEU A 99 9.87 -14.32 23.26
C LEU A 99 11.04 -14.80 24.12
N ALA A 100 11.35 -16.09 24.10
CA ALA A 100 12.51 -16.62 24.81
C ALA A 100 13.81 -16.10 24.19
N LEU A 101 13.89 -16.05 22.86
CA LEU A 101 15.01 -15.47 22.13
C LEU A 101 15.20 -14.00 22.49
N ASP A 102 14.14 -13.19 22.51
CA ASP A 102 14.19 -11.77 22.91
C ASP A 102 14.79 -11.60 24.32
N LYS A 103 14.39 -12.42 25.29
CA LYS A 103 14.98 -12.42 26.65
C LYS A 103 16.46 -12.76 26.64
N VAL A 104 16.88 -13.74 25.83
CA VAL A 104 18.29 -14.11 25.67
C VAL A 104 19.08 -12.98 25.01
N LEU A 105 18.52 -12.35 23.98
CA LEU A 105 19.16 -11.22 23.31
C LEU A 105 19.34 -10.04 24.28
N HIS A 106 18.35 -9.72 25.11
CA HIS A 106 18.49 -8.68 26.15
C HIS A 106 19.60 -8.99 27.16
N LEU A 107 19.83 -10.26 27.48
CA LEU A 107 20.92 -10.68 28.36
C LEU A 107 22.30 -10.54 27.70
N LEU A 108 22.38 -10.85 26.40
CA LEU A 108 23.63 -10.85 25.64
C LEU A 108 24.00 -9.47 25.07
N GLU A 109 23.03 -8.58 24.89
CA GLU A 109 23.21 -7.25 24.28
C GLU A 109 24.34 -6.42 24.90
N PRO A 110 24.51 -6.36 26.24
CA PRO A 110 25.62 -5.62 26.85
C PRO A 110 27.01 -6.21 26.57
N ALA A 111 27.10 -7.48 26.16
CA ALA A 111 28.35 -8.16 25.88
C ALA A 111 28.85 -7.96 24.43
N VAL A 112 28.05 -7.34 23.55
CA VAL A 112 28.45 -7.10 22.17
C VAL A 112 29.60 -6.08 22.12
N PRO A 113 30.73 -6.38 21.46
CA PRO A 113 31.85 -5.46 21.37
C PRO A 113 31.47 -4.11 20.73
N LYS A 114 31.89 -3.01 21.36
CA LYS A 114 31.60 -1.63 20.90
C LYS A 114 32.00 -1.37 19.45
N ALA A 115 33.09 -1.98 18.98
CA ALA A 115 33.54 -1.86 17.60
C ALA A 115 32.58 -2.51 16.59
N ILE A 116 32.01 -3.67 16.94
CA ILE A 116 31.00 -4.35 16.11
C ILE A 116 29.73 -3.52 16.07
N ARG A 117 29.28 -3.04 17.24
CA ARG A 117 28.12 -2.15 17.33
C ARG A 117 28.30 -0.90 16.49
N ARG A 118 29.47 -0.26 16.57
CA ARG A 118 29.76 0.94 15.78
C ARG A 118 29.71 0.64 14.28
N ARG A 119 30.34 -0.45 13.84
CA ARG A 119 30.29 -0.90 12.44
C ARG A 119 28.85 -1.16 11.97
N ALA A 120 28.01 -1.74 12.82
CA ALA A 120 26.61 -1.99 12.52
C ALA A 120 25.80 -0.69 12.40
N ILE A 121 26.03 0.28 13.29
CA ILE A 121 25.45 1.62 13.20
C ILE A 121 25.89 2.31 11.92
N ASP A 122 27.18 2.28 11.58
CA ASP A 122 27.69 2.90 10.36
C ASP A 122 27.05 2.25 9.10
N ARG A 123 26.79 0.93 9.12
CA ARG A 123 26.06 0.24 8.05
C ARG A 123 24.59 0.64 7.98
N ALA A 124 23.94 0.85 9.13
CA ALA A 124 22.55 1.33 9.20
C ALA A 124 22.42 2.76 8.64
N VAL A 125 23.35 3.65 9.00
CA VAL A 125 23.41 5.02 8.47
C VAL A 125 23.66 5.02 6.97
N ALA A 126 24.61 4.20 6.49
CA ALA A 126 24.88 4.07 5.06
C ALA A 126 23.64 3.58 4.30
N PHE A 127 22.94 2.54 4.82
CA PHE A 127 21.70 2.06 4.23
C PHE A 127 20.66 3.18 4.10
N ALA A 128 20.43 3.94 5.16
CA ALA A 128 19.44 5.02 5.15
C ALA A 128 19.82 6.14 4.17
N ARG A 129 21.09 6.57 4.17
CA ARG A 129 21.61 7.63 3.29
C ARG A 129 21.51 7.28 1.80
N GLU A 130 21.85 6.03 1.45
CA GLU A 130 21.72 5.52 0.08
C GLU A 130 20.27 5.61 -0.42
N ARG A 131 19.29 5.57 0.49
CA ARG A 131 17.85 5.45 0.21
C ARG A 131 17.00 6.66 0.61
N MET A 132 17.61 7.84 0.74
CA MET A 132 16.88 9.07 1.10
C MET A 132 16.03 9.64 -0.05
N ASN A 133 16.06 9.04 -1.25
CA ASN A 133 15.23 9.38 -2.41
C ASN A 133 15.12 10.88 -2.67
N GLY A 134 16.26 11.52 -2.86
CA GLY A 134 16.27 12.96 -3.12
C GLY A 134 15.66 13.73 -1.96
N ASP A 135 14.74 14.65 -2.29
CA ASP A 135 14.06 15.52 -1.34
C ASP A 135 12.74 14.91 -0.80
N GLU A 136 12.40 13.70 -1.20
CA GLU A 136 11.18 12.99 -0.78
C GLU A 136 11.40 12.16 0.48
N GLY A 137 12.66 11.96 0.91
CA GLY A 137 12.99 11.33 2.19
C GLY A 137 13.01 9.80 2.14
N LEU A 138 13.45 9.20 3.24
CA LEU A 138 13.68 7.75 3.33
C LEU A 138 12.38 6.96 3.06
N GLY A 139 12.33 6.35 1.88
CA GLY A 139 11.22 5.48 1.45
C GLY A 139 9.87 6.16 1.24
N GLY A 140 9.81 7.49 1.15
CA GLY A 140 8.55 8.21 0.87
C GLY A 140 7.51 8.19 1.99
N ILE A 141 7.82 7.58 3.15
CA ILE A 141 6.86 7.36 4.25
C ILE A 141 7.26 8.05 5.56
N TYR A 142 6.30 8.74 6.19
CA TYR A 142 6.49 9.51 7.42
C TYR A 142 7.22 8.74 8.54
N PRO A 143 6.85 7.48 8.89
CA PRO A 143 7.49 6.80 10.01
C PRO A 143 9.00 6.59 9.80
N ALA A 144 9.43 6.31 8.57
CA ALA A 144 10.85 6.13 8.27
C ALA A 144 11.61 7.46 8.34
N MET A 145 11.04 8.53 7.79
CA MET A 145 11.64 9.88 7.85
C MET A 145 11.78 10.38 9.28
N ALA A 146 10.72 10.28 10.08
CA ALA A 146 10.73 10.72 11.48
C ALA A 146 11.78 9.95 12.30
N ASN A 147 11.84 8.63 12.12
CA ASN A 147 12.83 7.80 12.80
C ASN A 147 14.26 8.12 12.37
N LEU A 148 14.48 8.46 11.09
CA LEU A 148 15.80 8.86 10.58
C LEU A 148 16.27 10.18 11.19
N VAL A 149 15.40 11.19 11.26
CA VAL A 149 15.73 12.48 11.92
C VAL A 149 16.09 12.26 13.39
N MET A 150 15.31 11.46 14.11
CA MET A 150 15.62 11.11 15.50
C MET A 150 16.95 10.35 15.62
N ALA A 151 17.26 9.44 14.69
CA ALA A 151 18.53 8.71 14.68
C ALA A 151 19.72 9.65 14.44
N PHE A 152 19.60 10.63 13.54
CA PHE A 152 20.65 11.63 13.33
C PHE A 152 20.91 12.49 14.58
N ASP A 153 19.87 12.99 15.26
CA ASP A 153 20.04 13.74 16.51
C ASP A 153 20.71 12.87 17.59
N ALA A 154 20.28 11.61 17.74
CA ALA A 154 20.88 10.67 18.70
C ALA A 154 22.35 10.34 18.38
N LEU A 155 22.74 10.38 17.11
CA LEU A 155 24.12 10.20 16.66
C LEU A 155 24.98 11.48 16.80
N GLY A 156 24.37 12.61 17.19
CA GLY A 156 25.05 13.88 17.42
C GLY A 156 25.30 14.70 16.14
N PHE A 157 24.53 14.46 15.08
CA PHE A 157 24.59 15.30 13.88
C PHE A 157 24.12 16.72 14.21
N PRO A 158 24.84 17.77 13.75
CA PRO A 158 24.38 19.15 13.88
C PRO A 158 23.03 19.37 13.19
N ARG A 159 22.21 20.27 13.72
CA ARG A 159 20.89 20.58 13.12
C ARG A 159 20.98 21.18 11.73
N ASP A 160 22.05 21.93 11.48
CA ASP A 160 22.38 22.54 10.19
C ASP A 160 23.15 21.59 9.26
N HIS A 161 23.37 20.33 9.67
CA HIS A 161 23.95 19.33 8.78
C HIS A 161 23.04 19.13 7.55
N PRO A 162 23.57 19.18 6.31
CA PRO A 162 22.75 19.17 5.10
C PRO A 162 21.73 18.02 5.02
N GLU A 163 22.13 16.81 5.40
CA GLU A 163 21.24 15.65 5.41
C GLU A 163 20.14 15.71 6.49
N VAL A 164 20.42 16.34 7.64
CA VAL A 164 19.42 16.51 8.69
C VAL A 164 18.37 17.53 8.25
N ALA A 165 18.83 18.65 7.69
CA ALA A 165 17.95 19.66 7.10
C ALA A 165 17.09 19.06 5.97
N LYS A 166 17.68 18.23 5.11
CA LYS A 166 16.97 17.52 4.05
C LYS A 166 15.89 16.57 4.59
N ALA A 167 16.23 15.75 5.58
CA ALA A 167 15.29 14.82 6.19
C ALA A 167 14.13 15.54 6.91
N LEU A 168 14.40 16.70 7.52
CA LEU A 168 13.37 17.56 8.11
C LEU A 168 12.46 18.18 7.04
N ALA A 169 13.04 18.72 5.97
CA ALA A 169 12.28 19.31 4.86
C ALA A 169 11.35 18.27 4.19
N ALA A 170 11.79 17.02 4.06
CA ALA A 170 10.93 15.94 3.54
C ALA A 170 9.70 15.70 4.44
N ILE A 171 9.84 15.78 5.77
CA ILE A 171 8.70 15.68 6.70
C ILE A 171 7.79 16.91 6.56
N GLU A 172 8.36 18.11 6.40
CA GLU A 172 7.58 19.35 6.23
C GLU A 172 6.69 19.31 4.99
N LYS A 173 7.13 18.67 3.89
CA LYS A 173 6.31 18.45 2.69
C LYS A 173 5.05 17.61 2.94
N LEU A 174 5.05 16.77 3.98
CA LEU A 174 3.90 15.95 4.34
C LEU A 174 2.87 16.71 5.18
N VAL A 175 3.22 17.90 5.70
CA VAL A 175 2.32 18.71 6.53
C VAL A 175 1.27 19.38 5.63
N VAL A 176 0.00 19.15 5.96
CA VAL A 176 -1.14 19.78 5.30
C VAL A 176 -1.85 20.66 6.31
N PHE A 177 -2.06 21.91 5.89
CA PHE A 177 -2.87 22.88 6.61
C PHE A 177 -4.27 22.82 6.01
N SER A 178 -5.27 22.51 6.83
CA SER A 178 -6.66 22.57 6.43
C SER A 178 -7.10 24.02 6.28
N ASP A 179 -7.94 24.28 5.29
CA ASP A 179 -8.58 25.58 5.08
C ASP A 179 -9.88 25.74 5.92
N ASP A 180 -10.16 24.80 6.84
CA ASP A 180 -11.32 24.85 7.72
C ASP A 180 -11.22 25.93 8.81
N GLU A 181 -12.37 26.29 9.39
CA GLU A 181 -12.47 27.32 10.44
C GLU A 181 -11.68 26.95 11.72
N ASP A 182 -11.41 25.66 11.93
CA ASP A 182 -10.71 25.12 13.09
C ASP A 182 -9.18 25.12 12.92
N GLY A 183 -8.67 25.32 11.69
CA GLY A 183 -7.25 25.40 11.37
C GLY A 183 -6.51 24.10 11.62
N GLU A 184 -7.13 22.95 11.33
CA GLU A 184 -6.51 21.65 11.58
C GLU A 184 -5.22 21.47 10.77
N VAL A 185 -4.21 20.84 11.38
CA VAL A 185 -2.95 20.50 10.72
C VAL A 185 -2.70 19.01 10.89
N PHE A 186 -2.48 18.31 9.78
CA PHE A 186 -2.15 16.88 9.80
C PHE A 186 -0.89 16.60 8.98
N VAL A 187 -0.28 15.45 9.26
CA VAL A 187 0.90 14.96 8.54
C VAL A 187 0.48 13.75 7.72
N GLN A 188 0.60 13.86 6.40
CA GLN A 188 0.34 12.75 5.51
C GLN A 188 1.29 11.59 5.80
N PRO A 189 0.82 10.34 5.79
CA PRO A 189 1.70 9.19 5.93
C PRO A 189 2.63 9.03 4.72
N CYS A 190 2.12 9.33 3.52
CA CYS A 190 2.81 9.46 2.24
C CYS A 190 1.84 10.18 1.26
N PRO A 191 2.35 10.90 0.24
CA PRO A 191 1.53 11.50 -0.81
C PRO A 191 1.28 10.50 -1.95
N SER A 192 0.14 10.61 -2.65
CA SER A 192 -0.33 9.65 -3.68
C SER A 192 -0.40 10.18 -5.14
N PRO A 193 0.49 11.07 -5.60
CA PRO A 193 0.29 11.82 -6.85
C PRO A 193 0.30 10.95 -8.12
N VAL A 194 1.13 9.91 -8.20
CA VAL A 194 1.19 9.05 -9.40
C VAL A 194 -0.08 8.20 -9.49
N TRP A 195 -0.45 7.57 -8.37
CA TRP A 195 -1.67 6.79 -8.21
C TRP A 195 -2.92 7.61 -8.59
N ASP A 196 -3.07 8.80 -8.00
CA ASP A 196 -4.22 9.67 -8.25
C ASP A 196 -4.27 10.17 -9.70
N THR A 197 -3.12 10.48 -10.30
CA THR A 197 -3.04 10.90 -11.70
C THR A 197 -3.48 9.77 -12.64
N GLY A 198 -3.00 8.55 -12.41
CA GLY A 198 -3.38 7.38 -13.20
C GLY A 198 -4.89 7.09 -13.11
N LEU A 199 -5.45 7.08 -11.90
CA LEU A 199 -6.90 6.85 -11.71
C LEU A 199 -7.75 7.97 -12.31
N ALA A 200 -7.33 9.23 -12.18
CA ALA A 200 -8.02 10.36 -12.78
C ALA A 200 -8.03 10.26 -14.31
N MET A 201 -6.91 9.87 -14.94
CA MET A 201 -6.87 9.65 -16.39
C MET A 201 -7.88 8.60 -16.84
N HIS A 202 -7.92 7.45 -16.14
CA HIS A 202 -8.89 6.39 -16.45
C HIS A 202 -10.33 6.87 -16.32
N ALA A 203 -10.68 7.56 -15.23
CA ALA A 203 -12.02 8.08 -15.01
C ALA A 203 -12.43 9.12 -16.08
N LEU A 204 -11.52 9.98 -16.50
CA LEU A 204 -11.78 10.98 -17.56
C LEU A 204 -11.99 10.32 -18.92
N LEU A 205 -11.14 9.35 -19.29
CA LEU A 205 -11.28 8.58 -20.53
C LEU A 205 -12.60 7.80 -20.53
N GLU A 206 -12.99 7.20 -19.40
CA GLU A 206 -14.28 6.51 -19.28
C GLU A 206 -15.47 7.46 -19.36
N ALA A 207 -15.35 8.64 -18.75
CA ALA A 207 -16.37 9.69 -18.82
C ALA A 207 -16.49 10.33 -20.22
N GLY A 208 -15.69 9.89 -21.20
CA GLY A 208 -15.76 10.32 -22.59
C GLY A 208 -15.11 11.67 -22.84
N VAL A 209 -14.18 12.11 -21.98
CA VAL A 209 -13.29 13.23 -22.33
C VAL A 209 -12.46 12.81 -23.53
N GLU A 210 -12.40 13.66 -24.55
CA GLU A 210 -11.66 13.36 -25.77
C GLU A 210 -10.20 13.04 -25.45
N ALA A 211 -9.68 11.93 -25.97
CA ALA A 211 -8.30 11.51 -25.74
C ALA A 211 -7.25 12.55 -26.21
N GLY A 212 -7.62 13.47 -27.10
CA GLY A 212 -6.80 14.61 -27.52
C GLY A 212 -6.77 15.79 -26.53
N ASP A 213 -7.54 15.75 -25.44
CA ASP A 213 -7.61 16.82 -24.43
C ASP A 213 -6.20 17.14 -23.89
N PRO A 214 -5.81 18.43 -23.85
CA PRO A 214 -4.49 18.83 -23.35
C PRO A 214 -4.17 18.27 -21.95
N ARG A 215 -5.16 18.16 -21.06
CA ARG A 215 -4.97 17.68 -19.69
C ARG A 215 -4.52 16.23 -19.64
N LEU A 216 -5.09 15.37 -20.51
CA LEU A 216 -4.68 13.97 -20.62
C LEU A 216 -3.27 13.83 -21.20
N ARG A 217 -2.93 14.66 -22.19
CA ARG A 217 -1.58 14.69 -22.79
C ARG A 217 -0.52 15.18 -21.81
N ASP A 218 -0.84 16.22 -21.04
CA ASP A 218 0.04 16.77 -20.01
C ASP A 218 0.24 15.77 -18.86
N ALA A 219 -0.83 15.10 -18.42
CA ALA A 219 -0.75 14.03 -17.43
C ALA A 219 0.09 12.85 -17.94
N ALA A 220 -0.11 12.39 -19.16
CA ALA A 220 0.68 11.32 -19.77
C ALA A 220 2.16 11.71 -19.87
N LYS A 221 2.46 12.96 -20.27
CA LYS A 221 3.84 13.46 -20.29
C LYS A 221 4.44 13.47 -18.88
N TRP A 222 3.72 14.00 -17.91
CA TRP A 222 4.16 14.07 -16.51
C TRP A 222 4.46 12.68 -15.93
N LEU A 223 3.64 11.68 -16.27
CA LEU A 223 3.88 10.28 -15.91
C LEU A 223 5.11 9.72 -16.62
N ARG A 224 5.30 9.94 -17.92
CA ARG A 224 6.51 9.50 -18.63
C ARG A 224 7.79 10.08 -18.02
N ASP A 225 7.75 11.35 -17.63
CA ASP A 225 8.89 12.02 -16.98
C ASP A 225 9.25 11.40 -15.60
N ARG A 226 8.35 10.60 -15.00
CA ARG A 226 8.50 9.94 -13.70
C ARG A 226 8.81 8.46 -13.77
N GLN A 227 8.90 7.89 -14.98
CA GLN A 227 9.24 6.49 -15.10
C GLN A 227 10.69 6.26 -14.66
N ILE A 228 10.89 5.28 -13.78
CA ILE A 228 12.21 4.96 -13.26
C ILE A 228 12.90 4.03 -14.26
N LEU A 229 13.88 4.55 -14.99
CA LEU A 229 14.55 3.85 -16.11
C LEU A 229 16.04 3.57 -15.90
N ASP A 230 16.70 4.33 -15.01
CA ASP A 230 18.16 4.27 -14.84
C ASP A 230 18.61 3.92 -13.41
N HIS A 231 17.66 3.79 -12.48
CA HIS A 231 17.95 3.45 -11.09
C HIS A 231 17.52 2.02 -10.75
N VAL A 232 18.39 1.29 -10.04
CA VAL A 232 18.14 -0.09 -9.62
C VAL A 232 17.89 -0.10 -8.11
N GLY A 233 16.62 -0.19 -7.74
CA GLY A 233 16.16 -0.18 -6.35
C GLY A 233 16.33 -1.52 -5.61
N ASP A 234 15.80 -1.59 -4.40
CA ASP A 234 15.98 -2.74 -3.50
C ASP A 234 15.34 -4.04 -4.06
N TRP A 235 14.33 -3.92 -4.91
CA TRP A 235 13.68 -5.05 -5.60
C TRP A 235 14.68 -5.94 -6.36
N ALA A 236 15.80 -5.38 -6.79
CA ALA A 236 16.86 -6.10 -7.47
C ALA A 236 17.59 -7.13 -6.59
N ASP A 237 17.45 -7.10 -5.25
CA ASP A 237 17.94 -8.19 -4.39
C ASP A 237 17.34 -9.54 -4.79
N ARG A 238 16.08 -9.52 -5.25
CA ARG A 238 15.34 -10.71 -5.71
C ARG A 238 15.34 -10.86 -7.23
N ARG A 239 15.53 -9.77 -7.97
CA ARG A 239 15.44 -9.72 -9.44
C ARG A 239 16.61 -8.95 -10.07
N PRO A 240 17.88 -9.35 -9.85
CA PRO A 240 19.06 -8.54 -10.22
C PRO A 240 19.28 -8.39 -11.73
N GLY A 241 18.61 -9.19 -12.57
CA GLY A 241 18.71 -9.13 -14.03
C GLY A 241 17.54 -8.44 -14.71
N VAL A 242 16.53 -7.99 -13.96
CA VAL A 242 15.38 -7.26 -14.51
C VAL A 242 15.79 -5.81 -14.66
N ARG A 243 15.52 -5.19 -15.81
CA ARG A 243 15.80 -3.77 -16.01
C ARG A 243 14.70 -2.93 -15.33
N PRO A 244 15.03 -1.79 -14.71
CA PRO A 244 14.02 -0.87 -14.13
C PRO A 244 13.03 -0.39 -15.19
N GLY A 245 11.77 -0.21 -14.82
CA GLY A 245 10.75 0.34 -15.72
C GLY A 245 9.44 0.69 -15.04
N GLY A 246 9.45 0.76 -13.71
CA GLY A 246 8.28 1.01 -12.89
C GLY A 246 8.10 2.48 -12.55
N TRP A 247 7.00 2.75 -11.86
CA TRP A 247 6.70 4.00 -11.19
C TRP A 247 6.61 3.75 -9.69
N ALA A 248 6.87 4.80 -8.91
CA ALA A 248 6.51 4.84 -7.50
C ALA A 248 5.15 5.50 -7.32
N PHE A 249 4.61 5.35 -6.11
CA PHE A 249 3.39 6.00 -5.65
C PHE A 249 3.54 7.52 -5.44
N GLU A 250 4.68 7.93 -4.88
CA GLU A 250 5.02 9.33 -4.58
C GLU A 250 5.53 10.11 -5.82
N TYR A 251 5.99 11.35 -5.62
CA TYR A 251 6.58 12.16 -6.70
C TYR A 251 7.90 11.57 -7.23
N ASP A 252 8.82 11.23 -6.32
CA ASP A 252 10.13 10.64 -6.61
C ASP A 252 10.49 9.63 -5.50
N ASN A 253 10.68 8.36 -5.84
CA ASN A 253 11.00 7.30 -4.85
C ASN A 253 11.72 6.11 -5.52
N ASP A 254 12.79 6.42 -6.26
CA ASP A 254 13.43 5.51 -7.22
C ASP A 254 13.84 4.14 -6.66
N ASP A 255 14.18 4.06 -5.37
CA ASP A 255 14.51 2.78 -4.72
C ASP A 255 13.31 1.82 -4.60
N TYR A 256 12.09 2.35 -4.65
CA TYR A 256 10.86 1.63 -4.34
C TYR A 256 9.71 1.91 -5.33
N PRO A 257 9.90 1.66 -6.64
CA PRO A 257 8.76 1.50 -7.54
C PRO A 257 7.89 0.33 -7.09
N ASP A 258 6.59 0.41 -7.38
CA ASP A 258 5.64 -0.66 -7.11
C ASP A 258 4.90 -1.09 -8.39
N VAL A 259 4.54 -2.37 -8.44
CA VAL A 259 3.90 -2.96 -9.62
C VAL A 259 2.45 -2.53 -9.80
N ASP A 260 1.85 -1.98 -8.75
CA ASP A 260 0.44 -1.63 -8.73
C ASP A 260 0.21 -0.30 -9.46
N ASP A 261 0.96 0.75 -9.09
CA ASP A 261 1.09 2.02 -9.82
C ASP A 261 1.60 1.78 -11.24
N THR A 262 2.64 0.94 -11.40
CA THR A 262 3.21 0.65 -12.72
C THR A 262 2.18 0.06 -13.68
N ALA A 263 1.38 -0.91 -13.23
CA ALA A 263 0.33 -1.52 -14.03
C ALA A 263 -0.81 -0.52 -14.32
N LEU A 264 -1.22 0.26 -13.31
CA LEU A 264 -2.25 1.29 -13.45
C LEU A 264 -1.88 2.34 -14.51
N VAL A 265 -0.68 2.90 -14.39
CA VAL A 265 -0.12 3.92 -15.30
C VAL A 265 0.06 3.34 -16.69
N GLY A 266 0.62 2.13 -16.80
CA GLY A 266 0.78 1.43 -18.07
C GLY A 266 -0.55 1.26 -18.81
N MET A 267 -1.63 0.92 -18.10
CA MET A 267 -2.97 0.82 -18.69
C MET A 267 -3.51 2.18 -19.14
N ALA A 268 -3.34 3.24 -18.36
CA ALA A 268 -3.82 4.58 -18.71
C ALA A 268 -3.13 5.11 -19.97
N LEU A 269 -1.80 4.97 -20.04
CA LEU A 269 -0.99 5.37 -21.19
C LEU A 269 -1.33 4.56 -22.44
N HIS A 270 -1.55 3.25 -22.30
CA HIS A 270 -1.94 2.39 -23.41
C HIS A 270 -3.32 2.77 -23.97
N ARG A 271 -4.31 3.01 -23.10
CA ARG A 271 -5.64 3.40 -23.53
C ARG A 271 -5.62 4.75 -24.26
N LEU A 272 -4.86 5.72 -23.75
CA LEU A 272 -4.70 7.02 -24.40
C LEU A 272 -4.12 6.88 -25.82
N ASP A 273 -3.08 6.07 -26.00
CA ASP A 273 -2.48 5.79 -27.31
C ASP A 273 -3.48 5.08 -28.24
N ALA A 274 -4.22 4.09 -27.73
CA ALA A 274 -5.22 3.37 -28.52
C ALA A 274 -6.36 4.28 -29.02
N GLU A 275 -6.86 5.20 -28.18
CA GLU A 275 -7.93 6.12 -28.55
C GLU A 275 -7.46 7.27 -29.47
N THR A 276 -6.18 7.63 -29.41
CA THR A 276 -5.58 8.66 -30.29
C THR A 276 -4.90 8.08 -31.53
N ASN A 277 -4.80 6.75 -31.65
CA ASN A 277 -3.98 6.06 -32.64
C ASN A 277 -2.52 6.61 -32.67
N SER A 278 -1.97 6.82 -31.48
CA SER A 278 -0.59 7.27 -31.23
C SER A 278 0.31 6.11 -30.81
N GLU A 279 1.63 6.31 -30.89
CA GLU A 279 2.63 5.43 -30.27
C GLU A 279 3.52 6.20 -29.27
N ASP A 280 3.09 7.38 -28.82
CA ASP A 280 3.90 8.27 -27.96
C ASP A 280 4.32 7.62 -26.64
N ASN A 281 3.54 6.66 -26.12
CA ASN A 281 3.82 5.96 -24.86
C ASN A 281 4.41 4.56 -25.05
N LYS A 282 4.64 4.13 -26.29
CA LYS A 282 5.01 2.73 -26.60
C LYS A 282 6.23 2.23 -25.86
N GLU A 283 7.28 3.04 -25.77
CA GLU A 283 8.49 2.68 -25.04
C GLU A 283 8.21 2.57 -23.53
N ALA A 284 7.52 3.56 -22.94
CA ALA A 284 7.18 3.55 -21.53
C ALA A 284 6.36 2.32 -21.14
N ILE A 285 5.34 1.97 -21.94
CA ILE A 285 4.50 0.79 -21.77
C ILE A 285 5.34 -0.51 -21.87
N ALA A 286 6.24 -0.61 -22.85
CA ALA A 286 7.08 -1.79 -23.02
C ALA A 286 8.05 -1.99 -21.85
N ARG A 287 8.63 -0.91 -21.31
CA ARG A 287 9.51 -0.95 -20.14
C ARG A 287 8.74 -1.35 -18.87
N ALA A 288 7.53 -0.84 -18.71
CA ALA A 288 6.61 -1.22 -17.64
C ALA A 288 6.29 -2.71 -17.67
N ALA A 289 5.91 -3.24 -18.84
CA ALA A 289 5.55 -4.64 -19.02
C ALA A 289 6.72 -5.58 -18.70
N GLU A 290 7.93 -5.27 -19.17
CA GLU A 290 9.13 -6.04 -18.86
C GLU A 290 9.39 -6.09 -17.35
N TRP A 291 9.28 -4.94 -16.67
CA TRP A 291 9.51 -4.86 -15.23
C TRP A 291 8.44 -5.61 -14.44
N VAL A 292 7.14 -5.41 -14.74
CA VAL A 292 6.02 -6.14 -14.12
C VAL A 292 6.17 -7.65 -14.31
N ILE A 293 6.50 -8.13 -15.52
CA ILE A 293 6.75 -9.56 -15.78
C ILE A 293 7.90 -10.08 -14.93
N GLY A 294 9.00 -9.33 -14.85
CA GLY A 294 10.18 -9.68 -14.06
C GLY A 294 9.92 -9.76 -12.56
N MET A 295 8.97 -8.97 -12.06
CA MET A 295 8.61 -8.87 -10.65
C MET A 295 7.63 -9.94 -10.16
N GLN A 296 7.10 -10.82 -11.03
CA GLN A 296 6.17 -11.86 -10.60
C GLN A 296 6.82 -12.83 -9.59
N SER A 297 6.07 -13.17 -8.54
CA SER A 297 6.47 -14.15 -7.55
C SER A 297 6.25 -15.58 -8.04
N LYS A 298 6.94 -16.55 -7.42
CA LYS A 298 6.91 -17.96 -7.82
C LYS A 298 5.52 -18.60 -7.72
N ASN A 299 4.64 -18.09 -6.85
CA ASN A 299 3.28 -18.57 -6.70
C ASN A 299 2.32 -18.04 -7.80
N GLY A 300 2.81 -17.20 -8.71
CA GLY A 300 2.01 -16.64 -9.81
C GLY A 300 1.37 -15.28 -9.51
N GLY A 301 1.41 -14.81 -8.27
CA GLY A 301 0.94 -13.47 -7.92
C GLY A 301 2.05 -12.43 -7.84
N TRP A 302 1.67 -11.21 -7.48
CA TRP A 302 2.55 -10.09 -7.19
C TRP A 302 2.27 -9.52 -5.81
N GLY A 303 3.34 -9.27 -5.05
CA GLY A 303 3.32 -8.28 -3.97
C GLY A 303 3.48 -6.89 -4.57
N ALA A 304 3.42 -5.84 -3.76
CA ALA A 304 3.47 -4.48 -4.28
C ALA A 304 4.89 -4.07 -4.76
N PHE A 305 5.93 -4.37 -3.97
CA PHE A 305 7.28 -3.85 -4.20
C PHE A 305 8.33 -4.94 -4.38
N ASP A 306 8.21 -6.07 -3.65
CA ASP A 306 9.23 -7.12 -3.62
C ASP A 306 8.67 -8.46 -4.11
N ALA A 307 9.40 -9.11 -5.04
CA ALA A 307 9.08 -10.46 -5.45
C ALA A 307 9.49 -11.51 -4.39
N ASP A 308 8.65 -12.52 -4.17
CA ASP A 308 8.88 -13.62 -3.22
C ASP A 308 9.11 -13.17 -1.75
N ASN A 309 8.53 -12.05 -1.32
CA ASN A 309 8.60 -11.57 0.07
C ASN A 309 7.60 -12.31 0.97
N THR A 310 7.79 -13.64 1.09
CA THR A 310 6.82 -14.57 1.71
C THR A 310 7.38 -15.27 2.97
N HIS A 311 8.30 -14.62 3.68
CA HIS A 311 8.96 -15.17 4.89
C HIS A 311 8.04 -15.08 6.12
N SER A 312 6.84 -15.68 6.05
CA SER A 312 5.74 -15.55 7.03
C SER A 312 6.14 -15.82 8.48
N TYR A 313 7.15 -16.66 8.70
CA TYR A 313 7.70 -16.94 10.03
C TYR A 313 8.23 -15.68 10.76
N LEU A 314 8.58 -14.62 10.03
CA LEU A 314 9.03 -13.35 10.59
C LEU A 314 7.93 -12.59 11.33
N ASN A 315 6.66 -12.82 10.99
CA ASN A 315 5.52 -12.22 11.71
C ASN A 315 5.37 -12.74 13.16
N HIS A 316 6.15 -13.75 13.57
CA HIS A 316 6.19 -14.21 14.96
C HIS A 316 7.24 -13.50 15.83
N ILE A 317 8.08 -12.64 15.23
CA ILE A 317 9.04 -11.82 15.98
C ILE A 317 8.25 -10.83 16.85
N PRO A 318 8.62 -10.56 18.11
CA PRO A 318 7.79 -9.73 18.99
C PRO A 318 7.69 -8.26 18.56
N PHE A 319 8.61 -7.81 17.71
CA PHE A 319 8.56 -6.51 17.04
C PHE A 319 7.47 -6.45 15.94
N ALA A 320 7.02 -7.59 15.42
CA ALA A 320 6.05 -7.70 14.34
C ALA A 320 4.59 -7.70 14.82
N ASP A 321 4.25 -6.94 15.87
CA ASP A 321 2.94 -7.05 16.52
C ASP A 321 1.75 -6.52 15.68
N HIS A 322 2.03 -5.91 14.52
CA HIS A 322 1.04 -5.50 13.51
C HIS A 322 0.84 -6.50 12.36
N GLY A 323 1.66 -7.55 12.25
CA GLY A 323 1.58 -8.54 11.17
C GLY A 323 1.89 -8.01 9.76
N ALA A 324 2.57 -6.86 9.68
CA ALA A 324 2.81 -6.12 8.44
C ALA A 324 4.28 -6.14 7.98
N LEU A 325 5.10 -7.11 8.42
CA LEU A 325 6.53 -7.12 8.09
C LEU A 325 6.86 -7.49 6.64
N LEU A 326 5.88 -8.02 5.90
CA LEU A 326 6.11 -8.72 4.65
C LEU A 326 5.22 -8.16 3.54
N ASP A 327 5.66 -8.40 2.31
CA ASP A 327 4.98 -8.02 1.08
C ASP A 327 4.62 -9.27 0.26
N PRO A 328 3.78 -10.18 0.80
CA PRO A 328 3.38 -11.35 0.06
C PRO A 328 2.49 -10.95 -1.13
N PRO A 329 2.42 -11.79 -2.17
CA PRO A 329 1.44 -11.58 -3.23
C PRO A 329 0.00 -11.46 -2.74
N THR A 330 -0.78 -10.58 -3.39
CA THR A 330 -2.20 -10.36 -3.06
C THR A 330 -3.08 -10.31 -4.31
N ALA A 331 -4.38 -10.55 -4.12
CA ALA A 331 -5.34 -10.70 -5.22
C ALA A 331 -5.54 -9.38 -6.00
N ASP A 332 -5.66 -8.25 -5.31
CA ASP A 332 -5.83 -6.92 -5.90
C ASP A 332 -4.64 -6.50 -6.78
N VAL A 333 -3.41 -6.58 -6.26
CA VAL A 333 -2.19 -6.24 -7.02
C VAL A 333 -1.99 -7.19 -8.20
N THR A 334 -2.23 -8.49 -7.99
CA THR A 334 -2.13 -9.50 -9.06
C THR A 334 -3.15 -9.23 -10.16
N ALA A 335 -4.37 -8.83 -9.80
CA ALA A 335 -5.41 -8.48 -10.75
C ALA A 335 -5.03 -7.25 -11.58
N ARG A 336 -4.45 -6.21 -10.96
CA ARG A 336 -3.99 -5.02 -11.68
C ARG A 336 -2.88 -5.34 -12.69
N CYS A 337 -1.90 -6.15 -12.27
CA CYS A 337 -0.84 -6.64 -13.16
C CYS A 337 -1.39 -7.51 -14.30
N LEU A 338 -2.33 -8.40 -14.01
CA LEU A 338 -2.99 -9.24 -15.02
C LEU A 338 -3.71 -8.36 -16.05
N ALA A 339 -4.55 -7.43 -15.60
CA ALA A 339 -5.31 -6.53 -16.46
C ALA A 339 -4.39 -5.74 -17.39
N PHE A 340 -3.29 -5.19 -16.86
CA PHE A 340 -2.31 -4.47 -17.67
C PHE A 340 -1.69 -5.33 -18.76
N LEU A 341 -1.17 -6.51 -18.40
CA LEU A 341 -0.50 -7.39 -19.36
C LEU A 341 -1.47 -7.88 -20.45
N THR A 342 -2.71 -8.21 -20.10
CA THR A 342 -3.70 -8.64 -21.09
C THR A 342 -4.15 -7.48 -21.96
N GLN A 343 -4.30 -6.28 -21.41
CA GLN A 343 -4.69 -5.07 -22.15
C GLN A 343 -3.69 -4.74 -23.26
N ILE A 344 -2.39 -4.92 -23.02
CA ILE A 344 -1.34 -4.67 -24.02
C ILE A 344 -1.11 -5.86 -24.96
N GLY A 345 -1.94 -6.90 -24.88
CA GLY A 345 -1.97 -8.02 -25.84
C GLY A 345 -1.26 -9.30 -25.40
N HIS A 346 -0.84 -9.46 -24.15
CA HIS A 346 -0.37 -10.76 -23.68
C HIS A 346 -1.54 -11.74 -23.53
N GLY A 347 -1.55 -12.78 -24.37
CA GLY A 347 -2.57 -13.82 -24.37
C GLY A 347 -2.57 -14.71 -23.13
N ARG A 348 -3.64 -15.48 -22.95
CA ARG A 348 -3.83 -16.43 -21.82
C ARG A 348 -2.80 -17.56 -21.80
N ASP A 349 -2.16 -17.84 -22.93
CA ASP A 349 -1.07 -18.80 -23.09
C ASP A 349 0.29 -18.24 -22.66
N HIS A 350 0.42 -16.93 -22.48
CA HIS A 350 1.63 -16.32 -21.93
C HIS A 350 1.87 -16.84 -20.50
N PRO A 351 3.05 -17.40 -20.17
CA PRO A 351 3.27 -18.07 -18.89
C PRO A 351 2.98 -17.21 -17.65
N THR A 352 3.28 -15.91 -17.72
CA THR A 352 2.99 -14.96 -16.63
C THR A 352 1.49 -14.78 -16.41
N VAL A 353 0.72 -14.66 -17.49
CA VAL A 353 -0.74 -14.48 -17.46
C VAL A 353 -1.42 -15.75 -16.95
N ALA A 354 -1.02 -16.92 -17.48
CA ALA A 354 -1.56 -18.21 -17.04
C ALA A 354 -1.38 -18.46 -15.54
N ARG A 355 -0.18 -18.15 -15.00
CA ARG A 355 0.09 -18.26 -13.55
C ARG A 355 -0.69 -17.26 -12.71
N ALA A 356 -0.92 -16.05 -13.23
CA ALA A 356 -1.72 -15.03 -12.55
C ALA A 356 -3.20 -15.47 -12.43
N LEU A 357 -3.78 -15.98 -13.51
CA LEU A 357 -5.14 -16.53 -13.51
C LEU A 357 -5.28 -17.69 -12.52
N ASP A 358 -4.32 -18.61 -12.51
CA ASP A 358 -4.28 -19.74 -11.59
C ASP A 358 -4.11 -19.28 -10.12
N TYR A 359 -3.29 -18.26 -9.87
CA TYR A 359 -3.18 -17.62 -8.55
C TYR A 359 -4.52 -17.04 -8.09
N LEU A 360 -5.17 -16.20 -8.90
CA LEU A 360 -6.44 -15.57 -8.53
C LEU A 360 -7.55 -16.58 -8.26
N ARG A 361 -7.60 -17.70 -9.00
CA ARG A 361 -8.54 -18.79 -8.75
C ARG A 361 -8.33 -19.45 -7.39
N ARG A 362 -7.09 -19.56 -6.92
CA ARG A 362 -6.77 -20.14 -5.60
C ARG A 362 -7.04 -19.19 -4.44
N GLU A 363 -6.88 -17.89 -4.67
CA GLU A 363 -7.12 -16.85 -3.65
C GLU A 363 -8.61 -16.48 -3.50
N GLN A 364 -9.51 -17.08 -4.30
CA GLN A 364 -10.93 -16.82 -4.16
C GLN A 364 -11.47 -17.40 -2.84
N GLU A 365 -12.21 -16.58 -2.11
CA GLU A 365 -12.89 -16.99 -0.89
C GLU A 365 -14.02 -18.00 -1.17
N PRO A 366 -14.40 -18.84 -0.19
CA PRO A 366 -15.50 -19.79 -0.36
C PRO A 366 -16.85 -19.17 -0.77
N ASP A 367 -17.09 -17.92 -0.39
CA ASP A 367 -18.29 -17.16 -0.74
C ASP A 367 -18.22 -16.47 -2.11
N GLY A 368 -17.10 -16.61 -2.83
CA GLY A 368 -16.89 -16.06 -4.17
C GLY A 368 -16.17 -14.72 -4.21
N SER A 369 -15.95 -14.05 -3.07
CA SER A 369 -15.24 -12.77 -3.02
C SER A 369 -13.72 -12.93 -3.04
N TRP A 370 -12.99 -11.81 -3.13
CA TRP A 370 -11.54 -11.75 -2.93
C TRP A 370 -11.18 -10.72 -1.89
N PHE A 371 -10.18 -11.02 -1.07
CA PHE A 371 -9.64 -10.10 -0.06
C PHE A 371 -8.97 -8.87 -0.71
N GLY A 372 -9.32 -7.67 -0.22
CA GLY A 372 -8.65 -6.42 -0.61
C GLY A 372 -7.51 -6.13 0.34
N ARG A 373 -6.26 -6.12 -0.15
CA ARG A 373 -5.09 -5.83 0.68
C ARG A 373 -4.89 -4.32 0.88
N TRP A 374 -5.23 -3.50 -0.12
CA TRP A 374 -4.94 -2.06 -0.12
C TRP A 374 -6.21 -1.18 -0.14
N GLY A 375 -7.34 -1.71 -0.60
CA GLY A 375 -8.65 -1.07 -0.50
C GLY A 375 -9.59 -1.87 0.41
N THR A 376 -10.41 -1.18 1.20
CA THR A 376 -11.35 -1.77 2.15
C THR A 376 -12.62 -2.25 1.44
N ASN A 377 -12.91 -3.55 1.40
CA ASN A 377 -12.07 -4.74 1.59
C ASN A 377 -12.45 -5.74 0.49
N PHE A 378 -13.46 -6.59 0.73
CA PHE A 378 -13.82 -7.64 -0.22
C PHE A 378 -14.53 -7.08 -1.44
N VAL A 379 -15.22 -5.95 -1.34
CA VAL A 379 -15.76 -5.23 -2.51
C VAL A 379 -14.62 -4.75 -3.41
N TYR A 380 -13.54 -4.19 -2.82
CA TYR A 380 -12.37 -3.73 -3.56
C TYR A 380 -11.60 -4.87 -4.23
N GLY A 381 -11.32 -5.94 -3.48
CA GLY A 381 -10.63 -7.12 -4.00
C GLY A 381 -11.43 -7.80 -5.10
N THR A 382 -12.74 -7.98 -4.89
CA THR A 382 -13.64 -8.59 -5.89
C THR A 382 -13.77 -7.73 -7.14
N TRP A 383 -13.89 -6.40 -7.00
CA TRP A 383 -13.86 -5.49 -8.15
C TRP A 383 -12.59 -5.64 -8.96
N SER A 384 -11.44 -5.56 -8.30
CA SER A 384 -10.13 -5.67 -8.95
C SER A 384 -10.00 -6.98 -9.73
N VAL A 385 -10.42 -8.10 -9.15
CA VAL A 385 -10.30 -9.41 -9.79
C VAL A 385 -11.29 -9.59 -10.94
N VAL A 386 -12.57 -9.26 -10.75
CA VAL A 386 -13.59 -9.45 -11.80
C VAL A 386 -13.27 -8.62 -13.04
N THR A 387 -12.80 -7.38 -12.87
CA THR A 387 -12.36 -6.54 -13.98
C THR A 387 -11.14 -7.08 -14.70
N ALA A 388 -10.16 -7.62 -13.98
CA ALA A 388 -9.00 -8.25 -14.59
C ALA A 388 -9.35 -9.53 -15.35
N LEU A 389 -10.29 -10.35 -14.84
CA LEU A 389 -10.78 -11.54 -15.53
C LEU A 389 -11.54 -11.17 -16.81
N ASN A 390 -12.31 -10.08 -16.79
CA ASN A 390 -12.93 -9.51 -17.99
C ASN A 390 -11.86 -9.11 -19.03
N ALA A 391 -10.84 -8.34 -18.64
CA ALA A 391 -9.75 -7.95 -19.54
C ALA A 391 -8.97 -9.15 -20.09
N ALA A 392 -8.83 -10.22 -19.30
CA ALA A 392 -8.19 -11.46 -19.72
C ALA A 392 -9.04 -12.32 -20.67
N GLY A 393 -10.29 -11.93 -20.94
CA GLY A 393 -11.21 -12.68 -21.79
C GLY A 393 -11.64 -14.01 -21.18
N GLU A 394 -11.75 -14.09 -19.85
CA GLU A 394 -12.40 -15.23 -19.20
C GLU A 394 -13.90 -15.25 -19.52
N ASP A 395 -14.52 -16.43 -19.42
CA ASP A 395 -15.97 -16.54 -19.56
C ASP A 395 -16.65 -15.99 -18.31
N MET A 396 -17.31 -14.84 -18.44
CA MET A 396 -18.02 -14.19 -17.33
C MET A 396 -19.20 -15.03 -16.79
N GLN A 397 -19.59 -16.10 -17.50
CA GLN A 397 -20.57 -17.09 -17.03
C GLN A 397 -19.95 -18.26 -16.25
N ALA A 398 -18.62 -18.32 -16.14
CA ALA A 398 -17.96 -19.38 -15.37
C ALA A 398 -18.35 -19.33 -13.89
N ASP A 399 -18.55 -20.49 -13.26
CA ASP A 399 -19.06 -20.63 -11.89
C ASP A 399 -18.34 -19.74 -10.87
N HIS A 400 -17.01 -19.61 -10.97
CA HIS A 400 -16.23 -18.80 -10.05
C HIS A 400 -16.53 -17.30 -10.15
N ILE A 401 -16.79 -16.78 -11.36
CA ILE A 401 -17.20 -15.39 -11.56
C ILE A 401 -18.66 -15.20 -11.15
N ARG A 402 -19.53 -16.16 -11.44
CA ARG A 402 -20.94 -16.12 -11.02
C ARG A 402 -21.09 -16.04 -9.51
N ARG A 403 -20.32 -16.80 -8.74
CA ARG A 403 -20.30 -16.69 -7.26
C ARG A 403 -19.94 -15.28 -6.79
N ALA A 404 -18.97 -14.64 -7.45
CA ALA A 404 -18.57 -13.27 -7.11
C ALA A 404 -19.68 -12.25 -7.42
N VAL A 405 -20.36 -12.41 -8.56
CA VAL A 405 -21.53 -11.60 -8.92
C VAL A 405 -22.67 -11.76 -7.92
N ASP A 406 -22.99 -13.00 -7.56
CA ASP A 406 -24.05 -13.30 -6.60
C ASP A 406 -23.71 -12.75 -5.21
N TRP A 407 -22.43 -12.85 -4.81
CA TRP A 407 -21.93 -12.24 -3.58
C TRP A 407 -22.11 -10.71 -3.60
N LEU A 408 -21.67 -10.03 -4.66
CA LEU A 408 -21.84 -8.57 -4.78
C LEU A 408 -23.32 -8.17 -4.68
N LYS A 409 -24.21 -8.85 -5.42
CA LYS A 409 -25.65 -8.58 -5.35
C LYS A 409 -26.22 -8.80 -3.95
N ALA A 410 -25.78 -9.84 -3.25
CA ALA A 410 -26.20 -10.11 -1.87
C ALA A 410 -25.67 -9.08 -0.85
N ARG A 411 -24.63 -8.32 -1.19
CA ARG A 411 -24.05 -7.25 -0.34
C ARG A 411 -24.62 -5.85 -0.58
N GLN A 412 -25.51 -5.69 -1.57
CA GLN A 412 -26.12 -4.40 -1.85
C GLN A 412 -27.01 -3.96 -0.68
N GLN A 413 -26.85 -2.72 -0.25
CA GLN A 413 -27.62 -2.13 0.85
C GLN A 413 -29.04 -1.71 0.40
N PRO A 414 -29.97 -1.47 1.35
CA PRO A 414 -31.33 -1.02 1.01
C PRO A 414 -31.39 0.29 0.21
N ASP A 415 -30.43 1.19 0.41
CA ASP A 415 -30.31 2.46 -0.33
C ASP A 415 -29.78 2.31 -1.77
N GLY A 416 -29.37 1.10 -2.16
CA GLY A 416 -28.84 0.78 -3.48
C GLY A 416 -27.32 0.81 -3.57
N GLY A 417 -26.62 1.34 -2.56
CA GLY A 417 -25.16 1.38 -2.53
C GLY A 417 -24.51 0.12 -1.95
N TRP A 418 -23.18 0.17 -1.85
CA TRP A 418 -22.33 -0.81 -1.17
C TRP A 418 -21.46 -0.13 -0.14
N GLY A 419 -21.19 -0.85 0.94
CA GLY A 419 -20.40 -0.39 2.07
C GLY A 419 -19.64 -1.55 2.73
N GLU A 420 -18.43 -1.29 3.21
CA GLU A 420 -17.64 -2.16 4.09
C GLU A 420 -16.86 -1.28 5.09
N ASP A 421 -16.98 -1.60 6.38
CA ASP A 421 -16.23 -0.93 7.44
C ASP A 421 -14.79 -1.49 7.52
N GLY A 422 -13.85 -0.71 8.06
CA GLY A 422 -12.50 -1.20 8.38
C GLY A 422 -12.52 -2.39 9.35
N ALA A 423 -13.60 -2.58 10.11
CA ALA A 423 -13.83 -3.77 10.90
C ALA A 423 -13.85 -5.07 10.08
N SER A 424 -14.12 -5.02 8.78
CA SER A 424 -14.14 -6.19 7.88
C SER A 424 -12.81 -6.96 7.80
N TYR A 425 -11.70 -6.33 8.23
CA TYR A 425 -10.39 -6.99 8.35
C TYR A 425 -10.23 -7.85 9.61
N TRP A 426 -11.20 -7.84 10.52
CA TRP A 426 -11.20 -8.67 11.72
C TRP A 426 -11.98 -9.97 11.48
N ASP A 427 -11.44 -11.07 12.02
CA ASP A 427 -12.07 -12.39 11.91
C ASP A 427 -13.51 -12.35 12.45
N GLY A 428 -14.44 -12.89 11.65
CA GLY A 428 -15.87 -12.92 11.99
C GLY A 428 -16.61 -11.60 11.83
N ARG A 429 -15.97 -10.55 11.30
CA ARG A 429 -16.56 -9.22 11.09
C ARG A 429 -16.66 -8.80 9.61
N LYS A 430 -16.56 -9.77 8.70
CA LYS A 430 -16.59 -9.59 7.23
C LYS A 430 -17.84 -8.85 6.73
N ASP A 431 -18.93 -8.87 7.48
CA ASP A 431 -20.23 -8.31 7.06
C ASP A 431 -20.51 -6.94 7.71
N GLU A 432 -19.54 -6.36 8.40
CA GLU A 432 -19.68 -5.07 9.05
C GLU A 432 -19.78 -3.94 8.03
N VAL A 433 -20.91 -3.22 8.08
CA VAL A 433 -21.19 -2.07 7.22
C VAL A 433 -21.70 -0.93 8.09
N LYS A 434 -21.03 0.22 8.00
CA LYS A 434 -21.48 1.44 8.68
C LYS A 434 -22.45 2.24 7.81
N ALA A 435 -22.13 2.40 6.53
CA ALA A 435 -22.96 3.04 5.52
C ALA A 435 -22.48 2.63 4.13
N SER A 436 -23.33 2.81 3.12
CA SER A 436 -22.90 2.79 1.72
C SER A 436 -21.97 3.97 1.44
N THR A 437 -20.89 3.76 0.68
CA THR A 437 -19.97 4.84 0.28
C THR A 437 -19.91 4.98 -1.24
N PRO A 438 -19.67 6.18 -1.78
CA PRO A 438 -19.53 6.40 -3.22
C PRO A 438 -18.45 5.53 -3.87
N SER A 439 -17.25 5.42 -3.29
CA SER A 439 -16.15 4.66 -3.88
C SER A 439 -16.41 3.14 -3.86
N GLN A 440 -16.91 2.59 -2.75
CA GLN A 440 -17.25 1.17 -2.66
C GLN A 440 -18.44 0.80 -3.55
N THR A 441 -19.45 1.68 -3.64
CA THR A 441 -20.56 1.52 -4.60
C THR A 441 -20.05 1.50 -6.04
N ALA A 442 -19.15 2.42 -6.38
CA ALA A 442 -18.53 2.47 -7.70
C ALA A 442 -17.76 1.17 -8.03
N TRP A 443 -16.95 0.64 -7.11
CA TRP A 443 -16.27 -0.65 -7.30
C TRP A 443 -17.23 -1.79 -7.57
N ALA A 444 -18.30 -1.91 -6.79
CA ALA A 444 -19.29 -2.95 -6.96
C ALA A 444 -19.99 -2.87 -8.32
N VAL A 445 -20.43 -1.69 -8.75
CA VAL A 445 -21.09 -1.55 -10.06
C VAL A 445 -20.12 -1.73 -11.23
N LEU A 446 -18.87 -1.28 -11.11
CA LEU A 446 -17.83 -1.51 -12.12
C LEU A 446 -17.58 -3.01 -12.31
N ALA A 447 -17.53 -3.77 -11.21
CA ALA A 447 -17.36 -5.22 -11.23
C ALA A 447 -18.56 -5.92 -11.89
N LEU A 448 -19.78 -5.54 -11.49
CA LEU A 448 -21.01 -6.08 -12.06
C LEU A 448 -21.11 -5.80 -13.56
N MET A 449 -20.80 -4.58 -14.00
CA MET A 449 -20.77 -4.25 -15.44
C MET A 449 -19.70 -5.04 -16.19
N ALA A 450 -18.51 -5.23 -15.62
CA ALA A 450 -17.46 -6.08 -16.21
C ALA A 450 -17.90 -7.55 -16.35
N ALA A 451 -18.75 -8.05 -15.45
CA ALA A 451 -19.35 -9.37 -15.54
C ALA A 451 -20.58 -9.46 -16.47
N GLY A 452 -20.95 -8.35 -17.15
CA GLY A 452 -22.07 -8.30 -18.09
C GLY A 452 -23.44 -8.01 -17.45
N GLU A 453 -23.49 -7.57 -16.19
CA GLU A 453 -24.73 -7.36 -15.42
C GLU A 453 -25.35 -5.96 -15.60
N VAL A 454 -25.05 -5.28 -16.71
CA VAL A 454 -25.40 -3.87 -16.96
C VAL A 454 -26.90 -3.59 -16.78
N ASP A 455 -27.76 -4.47 -17.27
CA ASP A 455 -29.23 -4.31 -17.26
C ASP A 455 -29.91 -4.71 -15.95
N THR A 456 -29.14 -5.03 -14.91
CA THR A 456 -29.74 -5.51 -13.66
C THR A 456 -30.19 -4.38 -12.75
N ASP A 457 -31.25 -4.65 -11.99
CA ASP A 457 -31.73 -3.77 -10.91
C ASP A 457 -30.61 -3.42 -9.92
N ALA A 458 -29.65 -4.33 -9.70
CA ALA A 458 -28.52 -4.09 -8.83
C ALA A 458 -27.65 -2.93 -9.34
N VAL A 459 -27.26 -2.96 -10.63
CA VAL A 459 -26.48 -1.87 -11.25
C VAL A 459 -27.30 -0.59 -11.29
N ALA A 460 -28.56 -0.65 -11.73
CA ALA A 460 -29.43 0.52 -11.81
C ALA A 460 -29.60 1.22 -10.45
N ARG A 461 -29.80 0.47 -9.37
CA ARG A 461 -29.88 1.01 -7.99
C ARG A 461 -28.55 1.59 -7.50
N GLY A 462 -27.42 0.98 -7.86
CA GLY A 462 -26.10 1.51 -7.52
C GLY A 462 -25.81 2.84 -8.22
N ILE A 463 -26.18 2.96 -9.50
CA ILE A 463 -26.07 4.23 -10.23
C ILE A 463 -27.01 5.27 -9.64
N ALA A 464 -28.26 4.92 -9.33
CA ALA A 464 -29.19 5.83 -8.69
C ALA A 464 -28.69 6.32 -7.32
N PHE A 465 -28.03 5.46 -6.54
CA PHE A 465 -27.35 5.87 -5.31
C PHE A 465 -26.27 6.92 -5.61
N LEU A 466 -25.37 6.67 -6.57
CA LEU A 466 -24.31 7.62 -6.92
C LEU A 466 -24.84 8.96 -7.42
N GLU A 467 -25.93 8.97 -8.21
CA GLU A 467 -26.56 10.20 -8.69
C GLU A 467 -27.22 11.02 -7.58
N ALA A 468 -27.85 10.34 -6.62
CA ALA A 468 -28.56 10.98 -5.51
C ALA A 468 -27.64 11.37 -4.35
N HIS A 469 -26.46 10.78 -4.24
CA HIS A 469 -25.56 11.00 -3.11
C HIS A 469 -25.01 12.45 -3.11
N PRO A 470 -24.96 13.11 -1.94
CA PRO A 470 -24.48 14.49 -1.86
C PRO A 470 -23.06 14.69 -2.39
N ARG A 471 -22.82 15.87 -2.93
CA ARG A 471 -21.50 16.34 -3.34
C ARG A 471 -21.00 17.44 -2.41
N GLU A 472 -19.69 17.60 -2.36
CA GLU A 472 -19.05 18.74 -1.73
C GLU A 472 -19.47 20.06 -2.41
N ALA A 473 -19.21 21.19 -1.76
CA ALA A 473 -19.57 22.51 -2.29
C ALA A 473 -18.96 22.83 -3.67
N ASP A 474 -17.83 22.19 -3.99
CA ASP A 474 -17.17 22.29 -5.30
C ASP A 474 -17.92 21.54 -6.43
N GLY A 475 -18.86 20.66 -6.08
CA GLY A 475 -19.60 19.81 -7.02
C GLY A 475 -18.77 18.73 -7.72
N VAL A 476 -17.47 18.66 -7.44
CA VAL A 476 -16.52 17.71 -8.04
C VAL A 476 -16.51 16.42 -7.25
N ARG A 477 -16.44 16.50 -5.92
CA ARG A 477 -16.27 15.36 -5.03
C ARG A 477 -17.60 14.92 -4.45
N TRP A 478 -17.82 13.61 -4.38
CA TRP A 478 -18.90 13.08 -3.56
C TRP A 478 -18.50 13.19 -2.08
N GLN A 479 -19.48 13.44 -1.21
CA GLN A 479 -19.24 13.41 0.22
C GLN A 479 -18.91 11.96 0.64
N GLU A 480 -17.74 11.75 1.24
CA GLU A 480 -17.31 10.43 1.70
C GLU A 480 -16.39 10.57 2.92
N ASP A 481 -16.97 10.52 4.12
CA ASP A 481 -16.23 10.65 5.38
C ASP A 481 -15.57 9.34 5.83
N LEU A 482 -16.06 8.20 5.34
CA LEU A 482 -15.57 6.89 5.73
C LEU A 482 -14.30 6.52 4.96
N PHE A 483 -13.38 5.86 5.65
CA PHE A 483 -12.10 5.45 5.08
C PHE A 483 -12.31 4.16 4.26
N THR A 484 -11.99 4.21 2.98
CA THR A 484 -12.20 3.10 2.05
C THR A 484 -10.89 2.43 1.63
N ALA A 485 -9.77 2.78 2.25
CA ALA A 485 -8.48 2.13 2.01
C ALA A 485 -7.74 1.74 3.29
N VAL A 486 -6.71 0.93 3.12
CA VAL A 486 -5.90 0.41 4.23
C VAL A 486 -4.43 0.38 3.86
N GLY A 487 -3.57 0.85 4.76
CA GLY A 487 -2.13 0.60 4.65
C GLY A 487 -1.77 -0.75 5.29
N PHE A 488 -2.23 -0.96 6.53
CA PHE A 488 -2.02 -2.20 7.28
C PHE A 488 -3.34 -2.68 7.91
N PRO A 489 -3.91 -3.81 7.42
CA PRO A 489 -5.13 -4.40 7.96
C PRO A 489 -5.15 -4.44 9.49
N ARG A 490 -6.25 -3.93 10.08
CA ARG A 490 -6.51 -3.85 11.53
C ARG A 490 -5.75 -2.76 12.29
N VAL A 491 -4.81 -2.07 11.65
CA VAL A 491 -3.86 -1.18 12.33
C VAL A 491 -3.87 0.23 11.76
N PHE A 492 -3.87 0.36 10.44
CA PHE A 492 -3.66 1.64 9.78
C PHE A 492 -4.52 1.75 8.53
N TYR A 493 -5.52 2.63 8.60
CA TYR A 493 -6.49 2.90 7.54
C TYR A 493 -6.19 4.23 6.87
N LEU A 494 -6.58 4.34 5.61
CA LEU A 494 -6.29 5.49 4.77
C LEU A 494 -7.58 6.06 4.16
N ARG A 495 -7.60 7.38 3.99
CA ARG A 495 -8.56 8.08 3.15
C ARG A 495 -7.82 8.61 1.93
N TYR A 496 -8.11 8.06 0.77
CA TYR A 496 -7.72 8.64 -0.50
C TYR A 496 -8.76 9.67 -0.90
N HIS A 497 -8.43 10.95 -0.78
CA HIS A 497 -9.37 12.03 -1.07
C HIS A 497 -9.87 12.03 -2.52
N GLY A 498 -9.09 11.49 -3.45
CA GLY A 498 -9.49 11.34 -4.85
C GLY A 498 -10.53 10.25 -5.12
N TYR A 499 -10.69 9.25 -4.23
CA TYR A 499 -11.55 8.08 -4.48
C TYR A 499 -13.01 8.50 -4.68
N ALA A 500 -13.48 9.45 -3.88
CA ALA A 500 -14.82 10.01 -3.98
C ALA A 500 -15.04 10.90 -5.21
N SER A 501 -14.00 11.15 -6.03
CA SER A 501 -14.09 11.90 -7.28
C SER A 501 -14.08 10.96 -8.47
N TYR A 502 -12.99 10.20 -8.63
CA TYR A 502 -12.76 9.45 -9.86
C TYR A 502 -13.53 8.16 -9.93
N PHE A 503 -13.75 7.42 -8.84
CA PHE A 503 -14.49 6.15 -8.91
C PHE A 503 -15.98 6.35 -9.22
N PRO A 504 -16.72 7.26 -8.55
CA PRO A 504 -18.10 7.56 -8.94
C PRO A 504 -18.22 8.07 -10.37
N LEU A 505 -17.32 8.98 -10.79
CA LEU A 505 -17.29 9.48 -12.17
C LEU A 505 -17.07 8.34 -13.17
N TRP A 506 -16.13 7.44 -12.86
CA TRP A 506 -15.84 6.26 -13.66
C TRP A 506 -17.07 5.36 -13.80
N ALA A 507 -17.68 4.97 -12.69
CA ALA A 507 -18.84 4.10 -12.67
C ALA A 507 -20.01 4.66 -13.50
N VAL A 508 -20.34 5.94 -13.30
CA VAL A 508 -21.41 6.62 -14.04
C VAL A 508 -21.04 6.76 -15.53
N GLY A 509 -19.79 7.12 -15.83
CA GLY A 509 -19.28 7.24 -17.20
C GLY A 509 -19.37 5.92 -17.98
N ARG A 510 -18.91 4.82 -17.35
CA ARG A 510 -19.00 3.46 -17.91
C ARG A 510 -20.43 3.06 -18.17
N TYR A 511 -21.31 3.22 -17.17
CA TYR A 511 -22.72 2.88 -17.29
C TYR A 511 -23.40 3.63 -18.43
N ARG A 512 -23.20 4.95 -18.51
CA ARG A 512 -23.73 5.77 -19.61
C ARG A 512 -23.25 5.26 -20.97
N SER A 513 -21.94 5.01 -21.11
CA SER A 513 -21.37 4.53 -22.38
C SER A 513 -21.96 3.19 -22.83
N LEU A 514 -22.11 2.24 -21.90
CA LEU A 514 -22.68 0.92 -22.16
C LEU A 514 -24.18 1.00 -22.51
N MET A 515 -24.93 1.84 -21.82
CA MET A 515 -26.35 2.06 -22.10
C MET A 515 -26.56 2.74 -23.46
N ASP A 516 -25.82 3.80 -23.76
CA ASP A 516 -25.93 4.54 -25.02
C ASP A 516 -25.58 3.66 -26.24
N LYS A 517 -24.56 2.80 -26.11
CA LYS A 517 -24.14 1.86 -27.17
C LYS A 517 -25.00 0.60 -27.23
N ASN A 518 -25.87 0.37 -26.23
CA ASN A 518 -26.55 -0.90 -26.00
C ASN A 518 -25.55 -2.09 -25.97
N ASP A 519 -24.40 -1.87 -25.32
CA ASP A 519 -23.32 -2.84 -25.20
C ASP A 519 -23.31 -3.42 -23.78
N ARG A 520 -22.91 -4.68 -23.66
CA ARG A 520 -22.76 -5.41 -22.41
C ARG A 520 -21.32 -5.86 -22.17
N HIS A 521 -20.43 -5.52 -23.09
CA HIS A 521 -19.01 -5.79 -22.99
C HIS A 521 -18.26 -4.53 -22.54
N VAL A 522 -17.48 -4.68 -21.48
CA VAL A 522 -16.53 -3.65 -21.04
C VAL A 522 -15.25 -3.82 -21.84
N ALA A 523 -14.83 -2.77 -22.57
CA ALA A 523 -13.66 -2.81 -23.43
C ALA A 523 -12.32 -2.76 -22.67
N TRP A 524 -12.31 -2.10 -21.52
CA TRP A 524 -11.11 -1.90 -20.68
C TRP A 524 -11.42 -2.37 -19.26
N GLY A 525 -10.67 -3.36 -18.76
CA GLY A 525 -11.01 -4.06 -17.51
C GLY A 525 -11.02 -3.14 -16.30
N ILE A 526 -9.86 -2.55 -15.99
CA ILE A 526 -9.78 -1.44 -15.04
C ILE A 526 -10.24 -0.21 -15.79
#